data_AF-A0A0S6WZ22-F1
#
_entry.id   AF-A0A0S6WZ22-F1
#
_cell.length_a   1.000
_cell.length_b   1.000
_cell.length_c   1.000
_cell.angle_alpha   90.00
_cell.angle_beta   90.00
_cell.angle_gamma   90.00
#
_symmetry.space_group_name_H-M   'P 1'
#
loop_
_entity.id
_entity.type
_entity.pdbx_description
1 polymer ?
#
loop_
_entity_poly.entity_id
_entity_poly.type
_entity_poly.pdbx_seq_one_letter_code
_entity_poly.pdbx_strand_id
1 'polypeptide(L)'
;MYKWALNARTALDSWIIDDNVTLIGDAAHAMTPFLGHGAACGIEDAVVLARALKASDTIAEGLKRYQDARHERATFIQGESNNNADRMQGQDTSLFGLGEMKDEESLGLFEYDPRTVEV
;
A
#
# COMPACT_ATOMS: atom_id res chain seq x y z
N MET A 1 -20.02 15.10 -15.56
CA MET A 1 -18.93 14.11 -15.46
C MET A 1 -17.70 14.85 -14.94
N TYR A 2 -17.15 14.41 -13.81
CA TYR A 2 -15.93 15.00 -13.24
C TYR A 2 -14.70 14.27 -13.78
N LYS A 3 -13.60 15.00 -13.99
CA LYS A 3 -12.31 14.44 -14.40
C LYS A 3 -11.30 14.66 -13.28
N TRP A 4 -10.56 13.61 -12.93
CA TRP A 4 -9.56 13.62 -11.88
C TRP A 4 -8.22 13.24 -12.47
N ALA A 5 -7.19 14.05 -12.21
CA ALA A 5 -5.83 13.71 -12.63
C ALA A 5 -5.30 12.55 -11.77
N LEU A 6 -4.74 11.53 -12.43
CA LEU A 6 -4.05 10.44 -11.75
C LEU A 6 -2.68 10.94 -11.31
N ASN A 7 -2.39 10.83 -10.01
CA ASN A 7 -1.11 11.24 -9.44
C ASN A 7 -0.49 10.04 -8.72
N ALA A 8 0.74 9.69 -9.11
CA ALA A 8 1.55 8.69 -8.42
C ALA A 8 2.45 9.36 -7.37
N ARG A 9 2.81 8.61 -6.33
CA ARG A 9 3.81 8.99 -5.32
C ARG A 9 4.88 7.92 -5.22
N THR A 10 6.09 8.35 -4.89
CA THR A 10 7.15 7.44 -4.43
C THR A 10 6.82 7.00 -3.01
N ALA A 11 7.20 5.77 -2.67
CA ALA A 11 7.07 5.26 -1.31
C ALA A 11 7.87 6.12 -0.33
N LEU A 12 7.29 6.33 0.85
CA LEU A 12 7.96 7.01 1.96
C LEU A 12 8.89 6.04 2.67
N ASP A 13 10.06 6.50 3.13
CA ASP A 13 11.01 5.65 3.87
C ASP A 13 10.49 5.24 5.26
N SER A 14 9.63 6.07 5.85
CA SER A 14 9.01 5.84 7.16
C SER A 14 7.63 6.48 7.21
N TRP A 15 6.72 5.89 7.97
CA TRP A 15 5.38 6.40 8.25
C TRP A 15 5.25 6.97 9.65
N ILE A 16 6.25 6.75 10.51
CA ILE A 16 6.28 7.24 11.89
C ILE A 16 6.90 8.64 11.92
N ILE A 17 6.23 9.55 12.62
CA ILE A 17 6.69 10.91 12.92
C ILE A 17 6.79 11.01 14.44
N ASP A 18 8.00 11.28 14.93
CA ASP A 18 8.34 11.24 16.35
C ASP A 18 7.92 9.90 16.99
N ASP A 19 7.30 9.90 18.18
CA ASP A 19 7.00 8.69 18.96
C ASP A 19 5.49 8.36 19.04
N ASN A 20 4.62 9.20 18.47
CA ASN A 20 3.18 9.11 18.70
C ASN A 20 2.29 9.45 17.50
N VAL A 21 2.87 9.64 16.31
CA VAL A 21 2.13 9.90 15.08
C VAL A 21 2.54 8.90 14.00
N THR A 22 1.54 8.35 13.28
CA THR A 22 1.79 7.50 12.12
C THR A 22 0.84 7.81 10.97
N LEU A 23 1.29 7.54 9.75
CA LEU A 23 0.50 7.67 8.52
C LEU A 23 -0.15 6.33 8.15
N ILE A 24 -1.39 6.38 7.63
CA ILE A 24 -2.13 5.23 7.10
C ILE A 24 -2.83 5.61 5.79
N GLY A 25 -3.22 4.62 4.98
CA GLY A 25 -3.97 4.85 3.74
C GLY A 25 -3.20 5.73 2.73
N ASP A 26 -3.91 6.54 1.95
CA ASP A 26 -3.31 7.41 0.94
C ASP A 26 -2.27 8.40 1.50
N ALA A 27 -2.34 8.76 2.78
CA ALA A 27 -1.31 9.59 3.41
C ALA A 27 0.05 8.89 3.50
N ALA A 28 0.06 7.55 3.60
CA ALA A 28 1.25 6.72 3.67
C ALA A 28 1.67 6.15 2.30
N HIS A 29 0.70 5.70 1.50
CA HIS A 29 0.95 4.89 0.31
C HIS A 29 -0.01 5.17 -0.85
N ALA A 30 -0.32 6.46 -1.11
CA ALA A 30 -1.09 6.85 -2.30
C ALA A 30 -0.53 6.20 -3.59
N MET A 31 -1.41 5.50 -4.30
CA MET A 31 -1.07 4.72 -5.48
C MET A 31 -2.08 4.99 -6.61
N THR A 32 -1.66 4.67 -7.83
CA THR A 32 -2.59 4.68 -8.97
C THR A 32 -3.66 3.58 -8.82
N PRO A 33 -4.79 3.65 -9.55
CA PRO A 33 -5.91 2.73 -9.34
C PRO A 33 -5.79 1.41 -10.12
N PHE A 34 -4.63 1.10 -10.73
CA PHE A 34 -4.48 -0.02 -11.68
C PHE A 34 -4.29 -1.39 -11.03
N LEU A 35 -4.35 -1.48 -9.70
CA LEU A 35 -4.51 -2.72 -8.94
C LEU A 35 -5.77 -2.72 -8.06
N GLY A 36 -6.61 -1.68 -8.11
CA GLY A 36 -7.83 -1.60 -7.29
C GLY A 36 -7.65 -1.69 -5.76
N HIS A 37 -6.41 -1.68 -5.25
CA HIS A 37 -6.11 -2.15 -3.89
C HIS A 37 -5.88 -1.04 -2.85
N GLY A 38 -5.89 0.24 -3.24
CA GLY A 38 -5.59 1.35 -2.33
C GLY A 38 -6.52 1.42 -1.11
N ALA A 39 -7.83 1.27 -1.34
CA ALA A 39 -8.81 1.24 -0.25
C ALA A 39 -8.67 0.01 0.64
N ALA A 40 -8.36 -1.16 0.06
CA ALA A 40 -8.12 -2.39 0.81
C ALA A 40 -6.88 -2.25 1.70
N CYS A 41 -5.77 -1.72 1.16
CA CYS A 41 -4.57 -1.41 1.94
C CYS A 41 -4.86 -0.50 3.14
N GLY A 42 -5.66 0.57 2.96
CA GLY A 42 -6.02 1.44 4.07
C GLY A 42 -6.85 0.74 5.16
N ILE A 43 -7.70 -0.22 4.79
CA ILE A 43 -8.45 -1.04 5.74
C ILE A 43 -7.52 -2.03 6.46
N GLU A 44 -6.59 -2.67 5.72
CA GLU A 44 -5.54 -3.52 6.31
C GLU A 44 -4.74 -2.74 7.36
N ASP A 45 -4.35 -1.50 7.07
CA ASP A 45 -3.61 -0.66 8.02
C ASP A 45 -4.37 -0.46 9.32
N ALA A 46 -5.66 -0.14 9.25
CA ALA A 46 -6.48 0.09 10.44
C ALA A 46 -6.56 -1.17 11.34
N VAL A 47 -6.68 -2.35 10.73
CA VAL A 47 -6.70 -3.63 11.45
C VAL A 47 -5.36 -3.91 12.11
N VAL A 48 -4.25 -3.77 11.37
CA VAL A 48 -2.92 -4.07 11.87
C VAL A 48 -2.47 -3.06 12.93
N LEU A 49 -2.73 -1.76 12.72
CA LEU A 49 -2.43 -0.71 13.69
C LEU A 49 -3.14 -0.94 15.02
N ALA A 50 -4.44 -1.27 14.98
CA ALA A 50 -5.19 -1.56 16.21
C ALA A 50 -4.65 -2.78 16.97
N ARG A 51 -4.22 -3.83 16.24
CA ARG A 51 -3.60 -5.02 16.84
C ARG A 51 -2.23 -4.72 17.42
N ALA A 52 -1.38 -3.99 16.70
CA ALA A 52 -0.04 -3.62 17.13
C ALA A 52 -0.08 -2.73 18.39
N LEU A 53 -0.95 -1.71 18.42
CA LEU A 53 -1.12 -0.86 19.61
C LEU A 53 -1.63 -1.67 20.82
N LYS A 54 -2.49 -2.66 20.60
CA LYS A 54 -3.00 -3.52 21.69
C LYS A 54 -1.94 -4.49 22.23
N ALA A 55 -0.96 -4.88 21.41
CA ALA A 55 0.10 -5.82 21.74
C ALA A 55 1.35 -5.17 22.38
N SER A 56 1.32 -3.85 22.56
CA SER A 56 2.46 -3.06 23.03
C SER A 56 2.18 -2.34 24.34
N ASP A 57 3.24 -2.11 25.12
CA ASP A 57 3.14 -1.35 26.37
C ASP A 57 3.18 0.17 26.12
N THR A 58 3.74 0.59 24.98
CA THR A 58 3.86 2.00 24.60
C THR A 58 3.33 2.27 23.18
N ILE A 59 2.92 3.52 22.93
CA ILE A 59 2.49 3.95 21.58
C ILE A 59 3.64 3.79 20.59
N ALA A 60 4.85 4.26 20.91
CA ALA A 60 6.01 4.17 20.03
C ALA A 60 6.31 2.73 19.58
N GLU A 61 6.25 1.79 20.52
CA GLU A 61 6.41 0.36 20.22
C GLU A 61 5.30 -0.16 19.30
N GLY A 62 4.04 0.17 19.58
CA GLY A 62 2.91 -0.23 18.73
C GLY A 62 2.97 0.37 17.33
N LEU A 63 3.41 1.62 17.18
CA LEU A 63 3.62 2.26 15.88
C LEU A 63 4.76 1.58 15.11
N LYS A 64 5.85 1.23 15.78
CA LYS A 64 6.97 0.51 15.18
C LYS A 64 6.57 -0.87 14.66
N ARG A 65 5.86 -1.65 15.48
CA ARG A 65 5.30 -2.95 15.08
C ARG A 65 4.33 -2.84 13.91
N TYR A 66 3.45 -1.84 13.91
CA TYR A 66 2.57 -1.55 12.77
C TYR A 66 3.36 -1.30 11.49
N GLN A 67 4.36 -0.41 11.53
CA GLN A 67 5.18 -0.09 10.37
C GLN A 67 5.92 -1.32 9.87
N ASP A 68 6.55 -2.09 10.76
CA ASP A 68 7.33 -3.27 10.39
C ASP A 68 6.45 -4.35 9.74
N ALA A 69 5.18 -4.48 10.15
CA ALA A 69 4.23 -5.43 9.58
C ALA A 69 3.60 -4.99 8.24
N ARG A 70 3.63 -3.69 7.91
CA ARG A 70 2.85 -3.12 6.80
C ARG A 70 3.65 -2.46 5.70
N HIS A 71 4.78 -1.85 6.05
CA HIS A 71 5.51 -0.96 5.15
C HIS A 71 5.95 -1.65 3.87
N GLU A 72 6.53 -2.85 3.98
CA GLU A 72 6.98 -3.65 2.84
C GLU A 72 5.82 -4.00 1.90
N ARG A 73 4.72 -4.54 2.45
CA ARG A 73 3.55 -4.95 1.65
C ARG A 73 2.88 -3.76 0.96
N ALA A 74 2.62 -2.68 1.67
CA ALA A 74 1.94 -1.52 1.08
C ALA A 74 2.81 -0.83 0.02
N THR A 75 4.13 -0.74 0.27
CA THR A 75 5.09 -0.21 -0.71
C THR A 75 5.17 -1.08 -1.96
N PHE A 76 5.14 -2.40 -1.81
CA PHE A 76 5.09 -3.33 -2.93
C PHE A 76 3.84 -3.11 -3.80
N ILE A 77 2.66 -3.03 -3.19
CA ILE A 77 1.40 -2.82 -3.90
C ILE A 77 1.37 -1.44 -4.57
N GLN A 78 1.84 -0.39 -3.89
CA GLN A 78 1.98 0.95 -4.46
C GLN A 78 2.87 0.94 -5.71
N GLY A 79 4.03 0.28 -5.63
CA GLY A 79 4.97 0.15 -6.73
C GLY A 79 4.38 -0.59 -7.93
N GLU A 80 3.77 -1.76 -7.71
CA GLU A 80 3.18 -2.54 -8.81
C GLU A 80 1.97 -1.83 -9.44
N SER A 81 1.16 -1.12 -8.66
CA SER A 81 0.06 -0.33 -9.21
C SER A 81 0.59 0.80 -10.10
N ASN A 82 1.62 1.52 -9.65
CA ASN A 82 2.26 2.56 -10.45
C ASN A 82 2.92 2.01 -11.72
N ASN A 83 3.57 0.84 -11.65
CA ASN A 83 4.10 0.16 -12.83
C ASN A 83 2.98 -0.24 -13.80
N ASN A 84 1.81 -0.64 -13.31
CA ASN A 84 0.65 -0.90 -14.17
C ASN A 84 0.14 0.37 -14.86
N ALA A 85 0.24 1.54 -14.22
CA ALA A 85 -0.05 2.81 -14.89
C ALA A 85 0.84 3.00 -16.11
N ASP A 86 2.14 2.75 -15.98
CA ASP A 86 3.09 2.87 -17.09
C ASP A 86 2.82 1.84 -18.20
N ARG A 87 2.46 0.60 -17.83
CA ARG A 87 2.10 -0.47 -18.78
C ARG A 87 0.82 -0.16 -19.57
N MET A 88 -0.18 0.42 -18.92
CA MET A 88 -1.50 0.68 -19.51
C MET A 88 -1.62 2.07 -20.17
N GLN A 89 -0.86 3.05 -19.72
CA GLN A 89 -0.93 4.44 -20.20
C GLN A 89 0.35 4.88 -20.93
N GLY A 90 1.29 3.97 -21.16
CA GLY A 90 2.52 4.22 -21.90
C GLY A 90 2.25 4.77 -23.30
N GLN A 91 3.13 5.69 -23.76
CA GLN A 91 3.01 6.29 -25.09
C GLN A 91 3.43 5.34 -26.22
N ASP A 92 4.19 4.31 -25.89
CA ASP A 92 4.60 3.27 -26.84
C ASP A 92 3.51 2.21 -26.96
N THR A 93 2.68 2.36 -27.99
CA THR A 93 1.58 1.44 -28.30
C THR A 93 2.08 0.04 -28.67
N SER A 94 3.36 -0.11 -29.05
CA SER A 94 3.93 -1.43 -29.32
C SER A 94 4.13 -2.24 -28.04
N LEU A 95 4.23 -1.60 -26.87
CA LEU A 95 4.37 -2.26 -25.58
C LEU A 95 3.04 -2.51 -24.87
N PHE A 96 1.94 -1.94 -25.38
CA PHE A 96 0.62 -2.05 -24.78
C PHE A 96 0.15 -3.52 -24.78
N GLY A 97 0.01 -4.09 -23.58
CA GLY A 97 -0.36 -5.49 -23.38
C GLY A 97 0.73 -6.52 -23.69
N LEU A 98 1.98 -6.10 -23.96
CA LEU A 98 3.13 -7.00 -24.17
C LEU A 98 4.01 -7.17 -22.94
N GLY A 99 3.86 -6.33 -21.91
CA GLY A 99 4.41 -6.60 -20.58
C GLY A 99 3.53 -7.60 -19.82
N GLU A 100 4.13 -8.46 -19.01
CA GLU A 100 3.37 -9.34 -18.10
C GLU A 100 2.55 -8.45 -17.15
N MET A 101 1.24 -8.35 -17.41
CA MET A 101 0.33 -7.63 -16.54
C MET A 101 0.23 -8.40 -15.24
N LYS A 102 0.49 -7.70 -14.14
CA LYS A 102 0.28 -8.24 -12.81
C LYS A 102 -1.02 -7.69 -12.28
N ASP A 103 -1.95 -8.58 -12.01
CA ASP A 103 -3.21 -8.30 -11.32
C ASP A 103 -3.14 -8.76 -9.85
N GLU A 104 -4.18 -8.48 -9.09
CA GLU A 104 -4.29 -8.80 -7.67
C GLU A 104 -4.19 -10.30 -7.38
N GLU A 105 -4.65 -11.14 -8.32
CA GLU A 105 -4.64 -12.60 -8.21
C GLU A 105 -3.23 -13.17 -8.46
N SER A 106 -2.60 -12.76 -9.56
CA SER A 106 -1.22 -13.15 -9.91
C SER A 106 -0.19 -12.71 -8.86
N LEU A 107 -0.50 -11.62 -8.13
CA LEU A 107 0.29 -11.11 -7.02
C LEU A 107 -0.06 -11.72 -5.66
N GLY A 108 -1.08 -12.59 -5.59
CA GLY A 108 -1.53 -13.20 -4.34
C GLY A 108 -2.06 -12.20 -3.31
N LEU A 109 -2.54 -11.03 -3.74
CA LEU A 109 -2.92 -9.96 -2.79
C LEU A 109 -4.07 -10.38 -1.87
N PHE A 110 -4.96 -11.25 -2.35
CA PHE A 110 -6.11 -11.75 -1.60
C PHE A 110 -5.78 -12.85 -0.57
N GLU A 111 -4.56 -13.37 -0.56
CA GLU A 111 -4.13 -14.40 0.40
C GLU A 111 -3.70 -13.81 1.75
N TYR A 112 -3.50 -12.50 1.81
CA TYR A 112 -3.07 -11.81 3.03
C TYR A 112 -4.22 -11.63 4.02
N ASP A 113 -3.99 -12.05 5.27
CA ASP A 113 -4.92 -11.83 6.38
C ASP A 113 -4.33 -10.82 7.39
N PRO A 114 -4.82 -9.56 7.41
CA PRO A 114 -4.34 -8.54 8.35
C PRO A 114 -4.67 -8.87 9.82
N ARG A 115 -5.52 -9.88 10.08
CA ARG A 115 -5.87 -10.31 11.44
C ARG A 115 -4.85 -11.27 12.03
N THR A 116 -4.01 -11.89 11.20
CA THR A 116 -3.06 -12.93 11.63
C THR A 116 -1.61 -12.59 11.35
N VAL A 117 -1.32 -11.57 10.52
CA VAL A 117 0.06 -11.07 10.34
C VAL A 117 0.69 -10.74 11.70
N GLU A 118 1.99 -11.00 11.84
CA GLU A 118 2.74 -10.73 13.06
C GLU A 118 2.79 -9.23 13.35
N VAL A 119 2.58 -8.86 14.63
CA VAL A 119 2.67 -7.50 15.17
C VAL A 119 3.25 -7.54 16.58
#